data_AF-A0A6P1D720-F1
#
_entry.id   AF-A0A6P1D720-F1
#
_cell.length_a   1.000
_cell.length_b   1.000
_cell.length_c   1.000
_cell.angle_alpha   90.00
_cell.angle_beta   90.00
_cell.angle_gamma   90.00
#
_symmetry.space_group_name_H-M   'P 1'
#
loop_
_entity.id
_entity.type
_entity.pdbx_description
1 polymer ?
#
loop_
_entity_poly.entity_id
_entity_poly.type
_entity_poly.pdbx_seq_one_letter_code
_entity_poly.pdbx_strand_id
1 'polypeptide(L)'
;MFSAEFVDGGVDPAALRRVHAGEHAAWADALDRSGMFGVDTVAAVTAQWRQDPRVLLDALLTEADDVTRRRCLTAWTALDEGSAGTQAQMA
;
A
#
# COMPACT_ATOMS: atom_id res chain seq x y z
N MET A 1 0.64 -26.90 -6.03
CA MET A 1 1.17 -25.73 -5.32
C MET A 1 1.16 -24.58 -6.33
N PHE A 2 0.07 -23.83 -6.37
CA PHE A 2 -0.15 -22.77 -7.36
C PHE A 2 0.11 -21.40 -6.70
N SER A 3 0.68 -20.48 -7.48
CA SER A 3 0.55 -19.02 -7.32
C SER A 3 1.73 -18.20 -6.76
N ALA A 4 2.98 -18.66 -6.88
CA ALA A 4 4.14 -17.77 -6.66
C ALA A 4 4.59 -17.01 -7.92
N GLU A 5 4.09 -17.37 -9.12
CA GLU A 5 4.67 -16.91 -10.40
C GLU A 5 3.70 -16.11 -11.29
N PHE A 6 2.50 -15.75 -10.80
CA PHE A 6 1.61 -14.85 -11.53
C PHE A 6 1.90 -13.37 -11.21
N VAL A 7 3.10 -12.90 -11.61
CA VAL A 7 3.33 -11.48 -11.89
C VAL A 7 3.21 -11.32 -13.40
N ASP A 8 1.96 -11.34 -13.87
CA ASP A 8 1.60 -10.81 -15.19
C ASP A 8 0.70 -9.61 -14.90
N GLY A 9 1.30 -8.41 -14.89
CA GLY A 9 0.61 -7.12 -14.70
C GLY A 9 0.13 -6.74 -13.29
N GLY A 10 0.41 -7.52 -12.25
CA GLY A 10 -0.09 -7.27 -10.88
C GLY A 10 0.82 -6.43 -9.98
N VAL A 11 0.21 -5.80 -8.95
CA VAL A 11 0.90 -5.04 -7.89
C VAL A 11 1.99 -5.88 -7.23
N ASP A 12 3.22 -5.33 -7.16
CA ASP A 12 4.36 -5.96 -6.49
C ASP A 12 4.04 -6.24 -5.01
N PRO A 13 4.04 -7.52 -4.57
CA PRO A 13 3.79 -7.88 -3.17
C PRO A 13 4.77 -7.23 -2.19
N ALA A 14 6.00 -6.95 -2.61
CA ALA A 14 6.98 -6.24 -1.78
C ALA A 14 6.64 -4.75 -1.66
N ALA A 15 6.08 -4.13 -2.69
CA ALA A 15 5.55 -2.77 -2.60
C ALA A 15 4.34 -2.70 -1.66
N LEU A 16 3.43 -3.69 -1.73
CA LEU A 16 2.26 -3.75 -0.84
C LEU A 16 2.66 -3.85 0.64
N ARG A 17 3.66 -4.68 0.96
CA ARG A 17 4.20 -4.78 2.34
C ARG A 17 4.83 -3.48 2.82
N ARG A 18 5.57 -2.78 1.97
CA ARG A 18 6.17 -1.48 2.31
C ARG A 18 5.11 -0.42 2.59
N VAL A 19 4.06 -0.38 1.77
CA VAL A 19 2.89 0.51 2.02
C VAL A 19 2.24 0.17 3.35
N HIS A 20 2.02 -1.12 3.64
CA HIS A 20 1.45 -1.58 4.90
C HIS A 20 2.32 -1.21 6.11
N ALA A 21 3.64 -1.34 5.99
CA ALA A 21 4.61 -1.02 7.04
C ALA A 21 4.83 0.49 7.27
N GLY A 22 4.19 1.37 6.48
CA GLY A 22 4.36 2.83 6.59
C GLY A 22 5.52 3.40 5.79
N GLU A 23 6.18 2.61 4.94
CA GLU A 23 7.28 3.05 4.08
C GLU A 23 6.75 3.81 2.85
N HIS A 24 6.22 5.01 3.09
CA HIS A 24 5.56 5.83 2.06
C HIS A 24 6.48 6.79 1.32
N ALA A 25 7.76 6.85 1.68
CA ALA A 25 8.72 7.82 1.10
C ALA A 25 8.82 7.73 -0.43
N ALA A 26 8.88 6.51 -0.98
CA ALA A 26 8.93 6.31 -2.43
C ALA A 26 7.70 6.85 -3.17
N TRP A 27 6.53 6.82 -2.51
CA TRP A 27 5.27 7.35 -3.06
C TRP A 27 5.18 8.86 -2.92
N ALA A 28 5.63 9.42 -1.80
CA ALA A 28 5.74 10.86 -1.59
C ALA A 28 6.69 11.49 -2.63
N ASP A 29 7.86 10.86 -2.87
CA ASP A 29 8.82 11.31 -3.89
C ASP A 29 8.22 11.24 -5.31
N ALA A 30 7.39 10.23 -5.58
CA ALA A 30 6.70 10.13 -6.88
C ALA A 30 5.66 11.24 -7.06
N LEU A 31 4.91 11.58 -6.00
CA LEU A 31 3.98 12.71 -6.00
C LEU A 31 4.71 14.04 -6.20
N ASP A 32 5.81 14.26 -5.50
CA ASP A 32 6.62 15.48 -5.61
C ASP A 32 7.19 15.63 -7.04
N ARG A 33 7.77 14.55 -7.60
CA ARG A 33 8.26 14.55 -8.98
C ARG A 33 7.18 14.70 -10.05
N SER A 34 5.92 14.38 -9.75
CA SER A 34 4.82 14.59 -10.69
C SER A 34 4.58 16.08 -10.96
N GLY A 35 4.97 16.96 -10.03
CA GLY A 35 4.72 18.40 -10.10
C GLY A 35 3.23 18.79 -10.02
N MET A 36 2.33 17.82 -9.80
CA MET A 36 0.88 18.07 -9.77
C MET A 36 0.39 18.62 -8.44
N PHE A 37 1.19 18.47 -7.38
CA PHE A 37 0.83 18.85 -6.02
C PHE A 37 1.90 19.78 -5.45
N GLY A 38 1.47 20.80 -4.69
CA GLY A 38 2.39 21.64 -3.92
C GLY A 38 2.96 20.90 -2.70
N VAL A 39 4.09 21.38 -2.19
CA VAL A 39 4.84 20.78 -1.06
C VAL A 39 3.95 20.55 0.16
N ASP A 40 3.10 21.53 0.52
CA ASP A 40 2.19 21.43 1.66
C ASP A 40 1.16 20.31 1.48
N THR A 41 0.65 20.14 0.25
CA THR A 41 -0.30 19.07 -0.09
C THR A 41 0.37 17.71 -0.01
N VAL A 42 1.59 17.56 -0.55
CA VAL A 42 2.35 16.31 -0.46
C VAL A 42 2.63 15.94 1.00
N ALA A 43 2.99 16.91 1.84
CA ALA A 43 3.21 16.70 3.26
C ALA A 43 1.93 16.27 3.99
N ALA A 44 0.80 16.91 3.73
CA ALA A 44 -0.49 16.56 4.33
C ALA A 44 -0.96 15.16 3.92
N VAL A 45 -0.86 14.83 2.63
CA VAL A 45 -1.21 13.51 2.10
C VAL A 45 -0.29 12.42 2.67
N THR A 46 1.01 12.69 2.79
CA THR A 46 1.96 11.74 3.40
C THR A 46 1.66 11.52 4.88
N ALA A 47 1.27 12.57 5.62
CA ALA A 47 0.85 12.45 7.01
C ALA A 47 -0.42 11.59 7.14
N GLN A 48 -1.39 11.77 6.24
CA GLN A 48 -2.60 10.95 6.20
C GLN A 48 -2.29 9.48 5.94
N TRP A 49 -1.39 9.16 5.01
CA TRP A 49 -0.99 7.77 4.74
C TRP A 49 -0.33 7.11 5.95
N ARG A 50 0.46 7.85 6.74
CA ARG A 50 1.06 7.32 7.97
C ARG A 50 0.03 7.02 9.04
N GLN A 51 -1.06 7.78 9.10
CA GLN A 51 -2.16 7.54 10.03
C GLN A 51 -3.05 6.38 9.56
N ASP A 52 -3.29 6.30 8.26
CA ASP A 52 -4.09 5.26 7.63
C ASP A 52 -3.46 4.84 6.29
N PRO A 53 -2.64 3.78 6.29
CA PRO A 53 -2.03 3.23 5.07
C PRO A 53 -3.06 2.74 4.05
N ARG A 54 -4.31 2.50 4.47
CA ARG A 54 -5.40 2.08 3.60
C ARG A 54 -5.76 3.14 2.57
N VAL A 55 -5.61 4.41 2.92
CA VAL A 55 -5.84 5.55 2.02
C VAL A 55 -4.93 5.46 0.79
N LEU A 56 -3.64 5.16 1.00
CA LEU A 56 -2.71 4.99 -0.12
C LEU A 56 -3.06 3.76 -0.95
N LEU A 57 -3.43 2.65 -0.30
CA LEU A 57 -3.86 1.44 -1.03
C LEU A 57 -5.07 1.72 -1.92
N ASP A 58 -6.10 2.40 -1.42
CA ASP A 58 -7.29 2.72 -2.21
C ASP A 58 -6.97 3.67 -3.37
N ALA A 59 -6.06 4.63 -3.18
CA ALA A 59 -5.56 5.49 -4.26
C ALA A 59 -4.84 4.69 -5.35
N LEU A 60 -3.98 3.74 -4.98
CA LEU A 60 -3.27 2.87 -5.94
C LEU A 60 -4.21 1.94 -6.71
N LEU A 61 -5.34 1.57 -6.11
CA LEU A 61 -6.34 0.68 -6.72
C LEU A 61 -7.48 1.42 -7.40
N THR A 62 -7.45 2.75 -7.50
CA THR A 62 -8.55 3.54 -8.08
C THR A 62 -8.75 3.20 -9.56
N GLU A 63 -7.68 3.03 -10.32
CA GLU A 63 -7.70 2.68 -11.76
C GLU A 63 -7.40 1.19 -12.02
N ALA A 64 -7.28 0.39 -10.96
CA ALA A 64 -7.01 -1.04 -11.08
C ALA A 64 -8.27 -1.81 -11.48
N ASP A 65 -8.10 -2.86 -12.29
CA ASP A 65 -9.19 -3.77 -12.58
C ASP A 65 -9.64 -4.55 -11.32
N ASP A 66 -10.86 -5.11 -11.36
CA ASP A 66 -11.45 -5.82 -10.22
C ASP A 66 -10.62 -7.02 -9.76
N VAL A 67 -9.91 -7.69 -10.68
CA VAL A 67 -9.07 -8.85 -10.34
C VAL A 67 -7.85 -8.38 -9.55
N THR A 68 -7.17 -7.34 -10.03
CA THR A 68 -6.04 -6.71 -9.35
C THR A 68 -6.47 -6.15 -8.00
N ARG A 69 -7.61 -5.45 -7.94
CA ARG A 69 -8.20 -4.92 -6.71
C ARG A 69 -8.44 -6.04 -5.70
N ARG A 70 -9.17 -7.09 -6.08
CA ARG A 70 -9.50 -8.19 -5.18
C ARG A 70 -8.25 -8.92 -4.67
N ARG A 71 -7.24 -9.11 -5.52
CA ARG A 71 -5.96 -9.71 -5.10
C ARG A 71 -5.24 -8.86 -4.06
N CYS A 72 -5.17 -7.55 -4.28
CA CYS A 72 -4.50 -6.63 -3.35
C CYS A 72 -5.23 -6.55 -2.00
N LEU A 73 -6.57 -6.52 -2.02
CA LEU A 73 -7.36 -6.53 -0.79
C LEU A 73 -7.17 -7.82 0.02
N THR A 74 -7.19 -8.99 -0.64
CA THR A 74 -6.93 -10.26 0.04
C THR A 74 -5.52 -10.30 0.63
N ALA A 75 -4.51 -9.84 -0.11
CA ALA A 75 -3.13 -9.79 0.37
C ALA A 75 -2.98 -8.81 1.55
N TRP A 76 -3.70 -7.68 1.53
CA TRP A 76 -3.72 -6.71 2.62
C TRP A 76 -4.31 -7.28 3.90
N THR A 77 -5.45 -7.97 3.82
CA THR A 77 -6.07 -8.63 4.99
C THR A 77 -5.12 -9.63 5.64
N ALA A 78 -4.37 -10.40 4.86
CA ALA A 78 -3.37 -11.32 5.40
C ALA A 78 -2.23 -10.59 6.16
N LEU A 79 -1.86 -9.37 5.74
CA LEU A 79 -0.87 -8.55 6.44
C LEU A 79 -1.44 -7.94 7.74
N ASP A 80 -2.71 -7.54 7.74
CA ASP A 80 -3.41 -7.06 8.93
C ASP A 80 -3.47 -8.17 10.00
N GLU A 81 -3.84 -9.39 9.61
CA GLU A 81 -3.89 -10.56 10.49
C GLU A 81 -2.51 -10.91 11.07
N GLY A 82 -1.46 -10.88 10.24
CA GLY A 82 -0.08 -11.13 10.69
C GLY A 82 0.46 -10.05 11.65
N SER A 83 0.07 -8.79 11.44
CA SER A 83 0.47 -7.68 12.30
C SER A 83 -0.26 -7.70 13.65
N ALA A 84 -1.56 -8.02 13.66
CA ALA A 84 -2.33 -8.21 14.87
C ALA A 84 -1.79 -9.36 15.73
N GLY A 85 -1.43 -10.49 15.10
CA GLY A 85 -0.80 -11.62 15.77
C GLY A 85 0.57 -11.29 16.38
N THR A 86 1.36 -10.44 15.72
CA THR A 86 2.66 -9.98 16.23
C THR A 86 2.50 -9.02 17.42
N GLN A 87 1.52 -8.11 17.39
CA GLN A 87 1.26 -7.20 18.50
C GLN A 87 0.70 -7.91 19.73
N ALA A 88 -0.15 -8.94 19.55
CA ALA A 88 -0.70 -9.73 20.66
C ALA A 88 0.36 -10.58 21.41
N GLN A 89 1.46 -10.95 20.74
CA GLN A 89 2.54 -11.74 21.34
C GLN A 89 3.51 -10.90 22.20
N MET A 90 3.49 -9.56 22.08
CA MET A 90 4.38 -8.64 22.81
C MET A 90 3.71 -7.93 24.00
N ALA A 91 2.47 -8.26 24.32
CA ALA A 91 1.70 -7.73 25.46
C ALA A 91 1.55 -8.79 26.56
#